data_AF-A0A7L1QUU6-F1
#
_entry.id   AF-A0A7L1QUU6-F1
#
_cell.length_a   1.000
_cell.length_b   1.000
_cell.length_c   1.000
_cell.angle_alpha   90.00
_cell.angle_beta   90.00
_cell.angle_gamma   90.00
#
_symmetry.space_group_name_H-M   'P 1'
#
loop_
_entity.id
_entity.type
_entity.pdbx_description
1 polymer ?
#
loop_
_entity_poly.entity_id
_entity_poly.type
_entity_poly.pdbx_seq_one_letter_code
_entity_poly.pdbx_strand_id
1 'polypeptide(L)' 'PGRCATIALLGLLCDALGLLFLLLGICAPLSYWDFFVYGGALLLAFSLVFWVFWYTLNIEV' A
#
# COMPACT_ATOMS: atom_id res chain seq x y z
N PRO A 1 -4.83 4.40 -22.90
CA PRO A 1 -5.18 3.65 -21.68
C PRO A 1 -4.09 2.63 -21.33
N GLY A 2 -3.34 2.89 -20.25
CA GLY A 2 -2.08 2.22 -19.91
C GLY A 2 -2.24 0.70 -19.73
N ARG A 3 -1.33 -0.05 -20.34
CA ARG A 3 -1.36 -1.53 -20.50
C ARG A 3 -1.33 -2.34 -19.20
N CYS A 4 -1.22 -1.71 -18.02
CA CYS A 4 -1.22 -2.42 -16.74
C CYS A 4 -2.13 -1.83 -15.66
N ALA A 5 -3.06 -0.92 -15.99
CA ALA A 5 -3.89 -0.10 -15.06
C ALA A 5 -4.34 -0.76 -13.74
N THR A 6 -4.65 -2.06 -13.77
CA THR A 6 -5.06 -2.85 -12.61
C THR A 6 -3.98 -2.99 -11.54
N ILE A 7 -2.71 -3.18 -11.93
CA ILE A 7 -1.60 -3.36 -10.96
C ILE A 7 -1.29 -2.05 -10.23
N ALA A 8 -1.33 -0.90 -10.92
CA ALA A 8 -1.17 0.40 -10.26
C ALA A 8 -2.35 0.69 -9.36
N LEU A 9 -3.58 0.37 -9.79
CA LEU A 9 -4.74 0.54 -8.93
C LEU A 9 -4.61 -0.29 -7.66
N LEU A 10 -4.14 -1.54 -7.76
CA LEU A 10 -3.94 -2.41 -6.60
C LEU A 10 -2.85 -1.89 -5.66
N GLY A 11 -1.73 -1.41 -6.21
CA GLY A 11 -0.68 -0.74 -5.43
C GLY A 11 -1.22 0.50 -4.70
N LEU A 12 -1.93 1.37 -5.42
CA LEU A 12 -2.51 2.58 -4.84
C LEU A 12 -3.55 2.29 -3.75
N LEU A 13 -4.38 1.25 -3.93
CA LEU A 13 -5.32 0.78 -2.91
C LEU A 13 -4.59 0.24 -1.68
N CYS A 14 -3.51 -0.54 -1.87
CA CYS A 14 -2.67 -0.97 -0.76
C CYS A 14 -2.07 0.23 -0.02
N ASP A 15 -1.50 1.21 -0.72
CA ASP A 15 -0.94 2.40 -0.06
C ASP A 15 -1.99 3.19 0.73
N ALA A 16 -3.18 3.38 0.15
CA ALA A 16 -4.28 4.08 0.83
C ALA A 16 -4.73 3.35 2.10
N LEU A 17 -4.87 2.01 2.02
CA LEU A 17 -5.20 1.19 3.19
C LEU A 17 -4.05 1.21 4.22
N GLY A 18 -2.80 1.09 3.80
CA GLY A 18 -1.64 1.09 4.69
C GLY A 18 -1.50 2.41 5.46
N LEU A 19 -1.69 3.54 4.78
CA LEU A 19 -1.74 4.86 5.41
C LEU A 19 -2.93 5.00 6.35
N LEU A 20 -4.12 4.51 5.96
CA LEU A 20 -5.30 4.55 6.82
C LEU A 20 -5.06 3.75 8.11
N PHE A 21 -4.50 2.54 8.01
CA PHE A 21 -4.15 1.72 9.17
C PHE A 21 -3.09 2.40 10.05
N LEU A 22 -2.06 3.02 9.48
CA LEU A 22 -1.07 3.77 10.26
C LEU A 22 -1.67 4.99 10.97
N LEU A 23 -2.49 5.79 10.29
CA LEU A 23 -3.12 6.97 10.88
C LEU A 23 -4.13 6.57 11.96
N LEU A 24 -4.91 5.52 11.71
CA LEU A 24 -5.82 4.89 12.67
C LEU A 24 -5.06 4.06 13.71
N GLY A 25 -3.74 3.92 13.58
CA GLY A 25 -2.83 3.29 14.54
C GLY A 25 -1.91 4.30 15.24
N ILE A 26 -1.99 5.61 14.93
CA ILE A 26 -1.35 6.69 15.68
C ILE A 26 -2.34 7.68 16.32
N CYS A 27 -3.44 8.04 15.65
CA CYS A 27 -4.31 9.17 16.02
C CYS A 27 -5.52 8.87 16.92
N ALA A 28 -5.99 7.63 17.06
CA ALA A 28 -7.12 7.29 17.93
C ALA A 28 -6.63 6.63 19.26
N PRO A 29 -7.53 6.31 20.21
CA PRO A 29 -7.19 5.66 21.48
C PRO A 29 -7.83 4.26 21.66
N LEU A 30 -7.61 3.35 20.72
CA LEU A 30 -7.85 1.90 20.79
C LEU A 30 -6.89 1.20 21.79
N SER A 31 -7.08 -0.08 22.11
CA SER A 31 -6.12 -0.83 22.97
C SER A 31 -5.11 -1.65 22.17
N TYR A 32 -5.24 -1.70 20.84
CA TYR A 32 -4.48 -2.57 19.94
C TYR A 32 -3.79 -1.75 18.82
N TRP A 33 -3.31 -0.55 19.15
CA TRP A 33 -2.56 0.35 18.23
C TRP A 33 -1.42 -0.36 17.55
N ASP A 34 -0.67 -1.18 18.30
CA ASP A 34 0.49 -1.89 17.80
C ASP A 34 0.17 -2.72 16.55
N PHE A 35 -0.98 -3.41 16.56
CA PHE A 35 -1.41 -4.21 15.41
C PHE A 35 -1.67 -3.35 14.17
N PHE A 36 -2.32 -2.19 14.33
CA PHE A 36 -2.58 -1.27 13.22
C PHE A 36 -1.31 -0.63 12.70
N VAL A 37 -0.38 -0.24 13.58
CA VAL A 37 0.88 0.38 13.18
C VAL A 37 1.76 -0.62 12.44
N TYR A 38 1.99 -1.79 13.01
CA TYR A 38 2.82 -2.81 12.37
C TYR A 38 2.16 -3.39 11.13
N GLY A 39 0.84 -3.62 11.15
CA GLY A 39 0.08 -4.07 9.99
C GLY A 39 0.06 -3.05 8.87
N GLY A 40 -0.15 -1.76 9.17
CA GLY A 40 -0.13 -0.68 8.19
C GLY A 40 1.25 -0.48 7.56
N ALA A 41 2.32 -0.51 8.38
CA ALA A 41 3.69 -0.43 7.88
C ALA A 41 4.06 -1.64 7.00
N LEU A 42 3.65 -2.86 7.39
CA LEU A 42 3.85 -4.06 6.59
C LEU A 42 3.11 -3.98 5.25
N LEU A 43 1.87 -3.45 5.26
CA LEU A 43 1.05 -3.31 4.07
C LEU A 43 1.61 -2.25 3.11
N LEU A 44 2.16 -1.14 3.61
CA LEU A 44 2.94 -0.19 2.80
C LEU A 44 4.18 -0.84 2.18
N ALA A 45 4.95 -1.60 2.96
CA ALA A 45 6.12 -2.30 2.44
C ALA A 45 5.72 -3.31 1.34
N PHE A 46 4.60 -4.01 1.52
CA PHE A 46 4.06 -4.93 0.52
C PHE A 46 3.61 -4.20 -0.75
N SER A 47 3.10 -2.96 -0.64
CA SER A 47 2.72 -2.14 -1.80
C SER A 47 3.88 -1.95 -2.79
N LEU A 48 5.12 -1.83 -2.31
CA LEU A 48 6.32 -1.66 -3.14
C LEU A 48 6.49 -2.78 -4.17
N VAL A 49 6.03 -4.00 -3.87
CA VAL A 49 6.05 -5.12 -4.81
C VAL A 49 5.19 -4.82 -6.03
N PHE A 50 3.98 -4.30 -5.84
CA PHE A 50 3.09 -3.92 -6.94
C PHE A 50 3.64 -2.75 -7.75
N TRP A 51 4.29 -1.79 -7.09
CA TRP A 51 4.96 -0.69 -7.78
C TRP A 51 6.10 -1.17 -8.67
N VAL A 52 6.96 -2.06 -8.16
CA VAL A 52 8.05 -2.65 -8.96
C VAL A 52 7.50 -3.39 -10.17
N PHE A 53 6.48 -4.24 -9.98
CA PHE A 53 5.85 -4.96 -11.10
C PHE A 53 5.22 -4.01 -12.12
N TRP A 54 4.52 -2.97 -11.66
CA TRP A 54 3.96 -1.96 -12.56
C TRP A 54 5.06 -1.28 -13.38
N TYR A 55 6.13 -0.80 -12.73
CA TYR A 55 7.23 -0.14 -13.42
C TYR A 55 7.86 -1.08 -14.46
N THR A 56 8.18 -2.31 -14.09
CA THR A 56 8.78 -3.28 -15.03
C THR A 56 7.88 -3.59 -16.23
N LEU A 57 6.58 -3.76 -16.02
CA LEU A 57 5.64 -4.10 -17.10
C LEU A 57 5.20 -2.89 -17.94
N ASN A 58 5.40 -1.67 -17.44
CA ASN A 58 5.08 -0.43 -18.14
C ASN A 58 6.27 0.16 -18.91
N ILE A 59 7.49 -0.38 -18.77
CA ILE A 59 8.64 0.04 -19.57
C ILE A 59 8.53 -0.61 -20.96
N GLU A 60 8.42 0.21 -21.99
CA GLU A 60 8.44 -0.20 -23.39
C GLU A 60 9.90 -0.11 -23.87
N VAL A 61 10.46 -1.24 -24.33
CA VAL A 61 11.79 -1.29 -24.97
C VAL A 61 11.67 -1.15 -26.49
#